data_AF-A0A6M3Y4J0-F1
#
_entry.id   AF-A0A6M3Y4J0-F1
#
_cell.length_a   1.000
_cell.length_b   1.000
_cell.length_c   1.000
_cell.angle_alpha   90.00
_cell.angle_beta   90.00
_cell.angle_gamma   90.00
#
_symmetry.space_group_name_H-M   'P 1'
#
loop_
_entity.id
_entity.type
_entity.pdbx_description
1 polymer ?
#
loop_
_entity_poly.entity_id
_entity_poly.type
_entity_poly.pdbx_seq_one_letter_code
_entity_poly.pdbx_strand_id
1 'polypeptide(L)'
;MSYPELCEWIKPLCRYRNFEDVFVVDHKPDRLNLKFFTKDHRYSVSAKYPEGAKPPLTYVMDGSTGTEVTGDRGHLGYLGCIAQTRKPRAGEDWNRGNDLADGIYHRGTWNNILNDIIAYELVKVVKPKMGEEDK
;
A
#
# COMPACT_ATOMS: atom_id res chain seq x y z
N MET A 1 -7.15 -8.07 -18.00
CA MET A 1 -6.56 -7.82 -16.66
C MET A 1 -7.52 -6.88 -15.94
N SER A 2 -8.04 -7.22 -14.75
CA SER A 2 -9.14 -6.46 -14.14
C SER A 2 -8.72 -5.12 -13.52
N TYR A 3 -7.44 -4.85 -13.24
CA TYR A 3 -6.98 -3.63 -12.53
C TYR A 3 -5.88 -2.87 -13.30
N PRO A 4 -6.16 -2.28 -14.48
CA PRO A 4 -5.12 -1.66 -15.30
C PRO A 4 -4.45 -0.46 -14.61
N GLU A 5 -5.19 0.34 -13.86
CA GLU A 5 -4.67 1.55 -13.19
C GLU A 5 -3.69 1.20 -12.07
N LEU A 6 -4.04 0.26 -11.19
CA LEU A 6 -3.16 -0.17 -10.11
C LEU A 6 -1.86 -0.78 -10.65
N CYS A 7 -1.93 -1.52 -11.76
CA CYS A 7 -0.74 -2.00 -12.45
C CYS A 7 0.17 -0.84 -12.88
N GLU A 8 -0.38 0.22 -13.49
CA GLU A 8 0.39 1.42 -13.85
C GLU A 8 0.95 2.13 -12.62
N TRP A 9 0.19 2.20 -11.53
CA TRP A 9 0.58 2.92 -10.31
C TRP A 9 1.69 2.22 -9.54
N ILE A 10 1.78 0.88 -9.63
CA ILE A 10 2.82 0.07 -8.98
C ILE A 10 4.12 0.04 -9.78
N LYS A 11 4.09 0.23 -11.11
CA LYS A 11 5.31 0.22 -11.94
C LYS A 11 6.49 1.04 -11.38
N PRO A 12 6.30 2.26 -10.83
CA PRO A 12 7.38 3.03 -10.23
C PRO A 12 8.05 2.37 -9.02
N LEU A 13 7.33 1.53 -8.26
CA LEU A 13 7.88 0.74 -7.15
C LEU A 13 8.76 -0.40 -7.67
N CYS A 14 8.46 -0.94 -8.85
CA CYS A 14 9.19 -2.05 -9.47
C CYS A 14 10.47 -1.63 -10.22
N ARG A 15 11.01 -0.43 -9.97
CA ARG A 15 12.04 0.22 -10.81
C ARG A 15 13.39 -0.51 -10.89
N TYR A 16 13.63 -1.56 -10.10
CA TYR A 16 14.92 -2.27 -10.05
C TYR A 16 14.80 -3.76 -10.43
N ARG A 17 14.63 -4.02 -11.72
CA ARG A 17 14.93 -5.26 -12.49
C ARG A 17 14.45 -6.65 -12.03
N ASN A 18 13.92 -6.84 -10.83
CA ASN A 18 13.35 -8.11 -10.39
C ASN A 18 11.87 -7.92 -10.09
N PHE A 19 11.02 -8.25 -11.08
CA PHE A 19 9.58 -8.41 -10.86
C PHE A 19 9.25 -9.52 -9.85
N GLU A 20 10.25 -10.31 -9.47
CA GLU A 20 10.18 -11.32 -8.41
C GLU A 20 9.94 -10.73 -7.00
N ASP A 21 10.06 -9.41 -6.79
CA ASP A 21 9.74 -8.80 -5.50
C ASP A 21 8.26 -8.44 -5.34
N VAL A 22 7.46 -8.47 -6.41
CA VAL A 22 6.02 -8.22 -6.39
C VAL A 22 5.27 -9.48 -6.81
N PHE A 23 4.66 -10.15 -5.85
CA PHE A 23 3.87 -11.36 -6.06
C PHE A 23 2.38 -11.00 -6.15
N VAL A 24 1.73 -11.41 -7.24
CA VAL A 24 0.27 -11.50 -7.27
C VAL A 24 -0.11 -12.70 -6.43
N VAL A 25 -0.75 -12.46 -5.28
CA VAL A 25 -1.05 -13.52 -4.31
C VAL A 25 -2.46 -14.05 -4.45
N ASP A 26 -3.39 -13.21 -4.88
CA ASP A 26 -4.76 -13.61 -5.14
C ASP A 26 -5.34 -12.71 -6.23
N HIS A 27 -5.90 -13.32 -7.27
CA HIS A 27 -6.56 -12.63 -8.36
C HIS A 27 -7.94 -13.23 -8.59
N LYS A 28 -8.95 -12.47 -8.21
CA LYS A 28 -10.37 -12.75 -8.43
C LYS A 28 -10.97 -11.67 -9.34
N PRO A 29 -12.14 -11.92 -9.94
CA PRO A 29 -12.79 -10.93 -10.81
C PRO A 29 -13.00 -9.57 -10.11
N ASP A 30 -13.37 -9.59 -8.83
CA ASP A 30 -13.69 -8.43 -8.01
C ASP A 30 -12.57 -8.03 -7.04
N ARG A 31 -11.46 -8.78 -6.96
CA ARG A 31 -10.41 -8.56 -5.96
C ARG A 31 -9.01 -8.86 -6.50
N LEU A 32 -8.06 -8.01 -6.17
CA LEU A 32 -6.65 -8.22 -6.43
C LEU A 32 -5.85 -8.00 -5.15
N ASN A 33 -5.06 -9.00 -4.74
CA ASN A 33 -4.11 -8.85 -3.64
C ASN A 33 -2.69 -8.99 -4.18
N LEU A 34 -1.89 -7.96 -3.94
CA LEU A 34 -0.49 -7.87 -4.32
C LEU A 34 0.34 -7.88 -3.05
N LYS A 35 1.45 -8.63 -3.05
CA LYS A 35 2.44 -8.54 -1.99
C LYS A 35 3.77 -8.13 -2.56
N PHE A 36 4.47 -7.26 -1.86
CA PHE A 36 5.86 -6.99 -2.16
C PHE A 36 6.71 -6.86 -0.92
N PHE A 37 8.01 -7.06 -1.10
CA PHE A 37 8.95 -7.23 -0.02
C PHE A 37 10.05 -6.19 -0.13
N THR A 38 10.34 -5.54 0.99
CA THR A 38 11.58 -4.79 1.18
C THR A 38 12.53 -5.61 2.04
N LYS A 39 13.68 -5.04 2.42
CA LYS A 39 14.63 -5.70 3.32
C LYS A 39 13.97 -6.06 4.65
N ASP A 40 13.17 -5.15 5.20
CA ASP A 40 12.69 -5.21 6.58
C ASP A 40 11.17 -5.44 6.69
N HIS A 41 10.41 -5.14 5.63
CA HIS A 41 8.95 -5.25 5.64
C HIS A 41 8.39 -6.08 4.47
N ARG A 42 7.19 -6.59 4.70
CA ARG A 42 6.30 -7.15 3.70
C ARG A 42 5.06 -6.27 3.64
N TYR A 43 4.71 -5.83 2.45
CA TYR A 43 3.51 -5.06 2.18
C TYR A 43 2.48 -5.93 1.48
N SER A 44 1.21 -5.78 1.86
CA SER A 44 0.07 -6.44 1.22
C SER A 44 -0.92 -5.39 0.78
N VAL A 45 -1.01 -5.13 -0.52
CA VAL A 45 -1.97 -4.20 -1.12
C VAL A 45 -3.19 -4.99 -1.57
N SER A 46 -4.35 -4.61 -1.05
CA SER A 46 -5.63 -5.24 -1.33
C SER A 46 -6.50 -4.25 -2.10
N ALA A 47 -6.91 -4.63 -3.30
CA ALA A 47 -7.81 -3.86 -4.15
C ALA A 47 -9.10 -4.64 -4.40
N LYS A 48 -10.24 -3.95 -4.37
CA LYS A 48 -11.55 -4.52 -4.67
C LYS A 48 -12.32 -3.58 -5.59
N TYR A 49 -12.86 -4.07 -6.70
CA TYR A 49 -13.82 -3.31 -7.50
C TYR A 49 -15.19 -3.30 -6.83
N PRO A 50 -15.99 -2.25 -7.06
CA PRO A 50 -17.41 -2.32 -6.73
C PRO A 50 -18.08 -3.45 -7.52
N GLU A 51 -19.04 -4.11 -6.89
CA GLU A 51 -19.76 -5.22 -7.50
C GLU A 51 -20.48 -4.76 -8.78
N GLY A 52 -20.29 -5.49 -9.88
CA GLY A 52 -20.89 -5.17 -11.18
C GLY A 52 -20.21 -4.02 -11.94
N ALA A 53 -19.18 -3.37 -11.39
CA ALA A 53 -18.43 -2.33 -12.09
C ALA A 53 -17.57 -2.91 -13.22
N LYS A 54 -17.55 -2.22 -14.37
CA LYS A 54 -16.61 -2.52 -15.46
C LYS A 54 -15.48 -1.49 -15.42
N PRO A 55 -14.20 -1.91 -15.38
CA PRO A 55 -13.08 -0.99 -15.48
C PRO A 55 -13.04 -0.34 -16.88
N PRO A 56 -12.54 0.90 -17.01
CA PRO A 56 -12.01 1.75 -15.94
C PRO A 56 -13.11 2.44 -15.12
N LEU A 57 -12.88 2.67 -13.82
CA LEU A 57 -13.80 3.47 -13.00
C LEU A 57 -13.67 4.95 -13.38
N THR A 58 -14.73 5.54 -13.92
CA THR A 58 -14.82 6.98 -14.14
C THR A 58 -15.27 7.66 -12.86
N TYR A 59 -14.34 8.35 -12.19
CA TYR A 59 -14.66 9.23 -11.06
C TYR A 59 -15.10 10.59 -11.59
N VAL A 60 -16.31 11.03 -11.24
CA VAL A 60 -16.79 12.39 -11.55
C VAL A 60 -16.28 13.32 -10.45
N MET A 61 -15.40 14.25 -10.81
CA MET A 61 -14.98 15.33 -9.92
C MET A 61 -16.08 16.40 -9.91
N ASP A 62 -16.56 16.82 -8.73
CA ASP A 62 -17.43 17.99 -8.62
C ASP A 62 -16.60 19.26 -8.91
N GLY A 63 -16.85 19.87 -10.06
CA GLY A 63 -16.18 21.08 -10.53
C GLY A 63 -16.52 22.35 -9.75
N SER A 64 -17.43 22.31 -8.77
CA SER A 64 -17.85 23.48 -7.98
C SER A 64 -17.16 23.61 -6.62
N THR A 65 -16.68 22.51 -6.03
CA THR A 65 -16.08 22.49 -4.69
C THR A 65 -14.72 21.80 -4.60
N GLY A 66 -14.27 21.10 -5.66
CA GLY A 66 -13.05 20.28 -5.61
C GLY A 66 -13.11 19.16 -4.57
N THR A 67 -14.29 18.84 -4.05
CA THR A 67 -14.49 17.87 -2.97
C THR A 67 -14.98 16.53 -3.54
N GLU A 68 -14.41 15.42 -3.08
CA GLU A 68 -14.81 14.07 -3.49
C GLU A 68 -16.29 13.82 -3.14
N VAL A 69 -17.08 13.42 -4.14
CA VAL A 69 -18.45 12.94 -3.91
C VAL A 69 -18.34 11.54 -3.30
N THR A 70 -18.50 11.45 -1.99
CA THR A 70 -18.64 10.17 -1.29
C THR A 70 -19.99 9.56 -1.66
N GLY A 71 -20.04 8.83 -2.77
CA GLY A 71 -21.03 7.77 -2.95
C GLY A 71 -20.88 6.74 -1.82
N ASP A 72 -21.94 5.97 -1.56
CA ASP A 72 -21.90 4.90 -0.57
C ASP A 72 -20.64 4.05 -0.75
N ARG A 73 -19.88 3.83 0.34
CA ARG A 73 -18.55 3.20 0.32
C ARG A 73 -18.57 1.82 -0.35
N GLY A 74 -19.74 1.18 -0.44
CA GLY A 74 -19.96 -0.08 -1.16
C GLY A 74 -19.84 0.02 -2.69
N HIS A 75 -19.95 1.20 -3.30
CA HIS A 75 -20.02 1.38 -4.75
C HIS A 75 -18.77 1.99 -5.41
N LEU A 76 -17.75 2.36 -4.64
CA LEU A 76 -16.56 3.06 -5.18
C LEU A 76 -15.29 2.19 -5.20
N GLY A 77 -15.42 0.91 -4.82
CA GLY A 77 -14.29 -0.01 -4.68
C GLY A 77 -13.45 0.30 -3.44
N TYR A 78 -12.47 -0.56 -3.17
CA TYR A 78 -11.58 -0.45 -2.02
C TYR A 78 -10.13 -0.57 -2.45
N LEU A 79 -9.26 0.18 -1.78
CA LEU A 79 -7.81 0.02 -1.84
C LEU A 79 -7.25 0.21 -0.43
N GLY A 80 -6.45 -0.74 0.03
CA GLY A 80 -5.78 -0.66 1.33
C GLY A 80 -4.45 -1.37 1.33
N CYS A 81 -3.62 -1.08 2.33
CA CYS A 81 -2.32 -1.71 2.49
C CYS A 81 -2.03 -2.07 3.94
N ILE A 82 -1.39 -3.21 4.16
CA ILE A 82 -0.89 -3.65 5.46
C ILE A 82 0.62 -3.83 5.36
N ALA A 83 1.37 -3.27 6.30
CA ALA A 83 2.79 -3.52 6.49
C ALA A 83 3.00 -4.58 7.57
N GLN A 84 3.94 -5.49 7.37
CA GLN A 84 4.38 -6.43 8.40
C GLN A 84 5.90 -6.52 8.43
N THR A 85 6.50 -6.55 9.62
CA THR A 85 7.94 -6.77 9.77
C THR A 85 8.29 -8.18 9.31
N ARG A 86 9.47 -8.33 8.69
CA ARG A 86 9.97 -9.64 8.24
C ARG A 86 10.72 -10.39 9.33
N LYS A 87 11.09 -9.71 10.41
CA LYS A 87 11.79 -10.28 11.56
C LYS A 87 11.11 -9.83 12.86
N PRO A 88 10.95 -10.74 13.84
CA PRO A 88 10.53 -10.37 15.18
C PRO A 88 11.65 -9.58 15.87
N ARG A 89 11.30 -8.78 16.89
CA ARG A 89 12.32 -8.16 17.75
C ARG A 89 12.88 -9.19 18.72
N ALA A 90 14.01 -8.86 19.37
CA ALA A 90 14.57 -9.70 20.42
C ALA A 90 13.52 -9.96 21.51
N GLY A 91 13.22 -11.23 21.76
CA GLY A 91 12.21 -11.65 22.73
C GLY A 91 10.78 -11.81 22.17
N GLU A 92 10.55 -11.56 20.87
CA GLU A 92 9.27 -11.81 20.21
C GLU A 92 9.32 -13.09 19.36
N ASP A 93 8.21 -13.85 19.33
CA ASP A 93 7.98 -14.99 18.44
C ASP A 93 6.98 -14.67 17.30
N TRP A 94 6.50 -13.43 17.25
CA TRP A 94 5.53 -12.93 16.28
C TRP A 94 6.06 -11.71 15.53
N ASN A 95 5.55 -11.49 14.31
CA ASN A 95 5.90 -10.32 13.50
C ASN A 95 4.88 -9.21 13.72
N ARG A 96 5.38 -7.98 13.89
CA ARG A 96 4.53 -6.80 14.05
C ARG A 96 3.90 -6.42 12.72
N GLY A 97 2.61 -6.13 12.75
CA GLY A 97 1.86 -5.58 11.62
C GLY A 97 1.33 -4.20 11.94
N ASN A 98 1.13 -3.38 10.92
CA ASN A 98 0.38 -2.14 11.03
C ASN A 98 -0.45 -1.93 9.76
N ASP A 99 -1.64 -1.39 9.96
CA ASP A 99 -2.46 -0.92 8.85
C ASP A 99 -1.84 0.39 8.34
N LEU A 100 -1.73 0.50 7.01
CA LEU A 100 -1.40 1.76 6.35
C LEU A 100 -2.69 2.42 5.87
N ALA A 101 -2.57 3.56 5.19
CA ALA A 101 -3.70 4.22 4.57
C ALA A 101 -4.56 3.26 3.75
N ASP A 102 -5.87 3.47 3.82
CA ASP A 102 -6.85 2.76 3.03
C ASP A 102 -8.04 3.66 2.67
N GLY A 103 -8.92 3.16 1.80
CA GLY A 103 -10.10 3.88 1.38
C GLY A 103 -10.62 3.44 0.04
N ILE A 104 -11.22 4.39 -0.68
CA ILE A 104 -11.78 4.17 -2.02
C ILE A 104 -10.66 3.75 -2.99
N TYR A 105 -10.97 2.94 -4.01
CA TYR A 105 -10.02 2.56 -5.07
C TYR A 105 -9.66 3.75 -5.98
N HIS A 106 -8.93 4.73 -5.45
CA HIS A 106 -8.61 5.98 -6.12
C HIS A 106 -7.09 6.24 -6.08
N ARG A 107 -6.60 7.04 -7.03
CA ARG A 107 -5.20 7.45 -7.09
C ARG A 107 -4.77 8.22 -5.83
N GLY A 108 -5.68 8.99 -5.22
CA GLY A 108 -5.44 9.67 -3.95
C GLY A 108 -5.09 8.68 -2.83
N THR A 109 -5.93 7.65 -2.64
CA THR A 109 -5.69 6.56 -1.69
C THR A 109 -4.37 5.84 -1.97
N TRP A 110 -4.07 5.55 -3.24
CA TRP A 110 -2.79 4.96 -3.63
C TRP A 110 -1.59 5.85 -3.24
N ASN A 111 -1.67 7.16 -3.46
CA ASN A 111 -0.59 8.07 -3.09
C ASN A 111 -0.41 8.13 -1.57
N ASN A 112 -1.48 8.05 -0.78
CA ASN A 112 -1.40 7.98 0.68
C ASN A 112 -0.71 6.68 1.12
N ILE A 113 -1.10 5.53 0.56
CA ILE A 113 -0.43 4.24 0.77
C ILE A 113 1.06 4.32 0.45
N LEU A 114 1.40 4.93 -0.70
CA LEU A 114 2.78 5.08 -1.12
C LEU A 114 3.60 5.94 -0.14
N ASN A 115 3.02 7.05 0.33
CA ASN A 115 3.66 7.91 1.32
C ASN A 115 3.89 7.17 2.65
N ASP A 116 2.94 6.36 3.10
CA ASP A 116 3.08 5.55 4.31
C ASP A 116 4.18 4.49 4.16
N ILE A 117 4.26 3.81 3.01
CA ILE A 117 5.35 2.87 2.71
C ILE A 117 6.70 3.58 2.76
N ILE A 118 6.81 4.75 2.13
CA ILE A 118 8.02 5.55 2.14
C ILE A 118 8.37 5.95 3.59
N ALA A 119 7.41 6.41 4.38
CA ALA A 119 7.64 6.76 5.78
C ALA A 119 8.09 5.56 6.63
N TYR A 120 7.55 4.37 6.36
CA TYR A 120 7.95 3.11 7.00
C TYR A 120 9.40 2.72 6.70
N GLU A 121 9.84 2.93 5.46
CA GLU A 121 11.18 2.56 5.02
C GLU A 121 12.23 3.65 5.35
N LEU A 122 11.81 4.92 5.43
CA LEU A 122 12.66 6.04 5.82
C LEU A 122 12.78 6.16 7.35
N VAL A 123 13.35 5.14 8.00
CA VAL A 123 13.64 5.19 9.44
C VAL A 123 14.92 6.02 9.68
N LYS A 124 14.87 6.95 10.64
CA LYS A 124 16.05 7.70 11.08
C LYS A 124 17.13 6.74 11.58
N VAL A 125 18.32 6.80 10.98
CA VAL A 125 19.51 6.12 11.50
C VAL A 125 19.89 6.80 12.82
N VAL A 126 19.58 6.14 13.93
CA VAL A 126 20.03 6.59 15.26
C VAL A 126 21.54 6.37 15.31
N LYS A 127 22.32 7.46 15.36
CA LYS A 127 23.74 7.36 15.63
C LYS A 127 23.93 6.89 17.06
N PRO A 128 24.80 5.91 17.34
CA PRO A 128 25.11 5.54 18.71
C PRO A 128 25.62 6.78 19.44
N LYS A 129 25.14 7.01 20.67
CA LYS A 129 25.80 7.96 21.57
C LYS A 129 27.22 7.44 21.77
N MET A 130 28.20 8.20 21.29
CA MET A 130 29.60 7.97 21.64
C MET A 130 29.64 8.01 23.16
N GLY A 131 30.08 6.92 23.80
CA GLY A 131 30.07 6.80 25.24
C GLY A 131 30.80 7.98 25.85
N GLU A 132 30.15 8.68 26.79
CA GLU A 132 30.90 9.38 27.82
C GLU A 132 31.70 8.31 28.54
N GLU A 133 33.00 8.29 28.31
CA GLU A 133 33.93 7.56 29.17
C GLU A 133 33.75 8.15 30.57
N ASP A 134 33.12 7.37 31.46
CA ASP A 134 33.09 7.65 32.89
C ASP A 134 34.55 7.82 33.36
N LYS A 135 34.92 9.08 33.62
CA LYS A 135 36.20 9.46 34.22
C LYS A 135 36.08 9.52 35.74
#